data_AF-A0A7C4VF63-F1
#
_entry.id   AF-A0A7C4VF63-F1
#
_cell.length_a   1.000
_cell.length_b   1.000
_cell.length_c   1.000
_cell.angle_alpha   90.00
_cell.angle_beta   90.00
_cell.angle_gamma   90.00
#
_symmetry.space_group_name_H-M   'P 1'
#
loop_
_entity.id
_entity.type
_entity.pdbx_description
1 polymer ?
#
loop_
_entity_poly.entity_id
_entity_poly.type
_entity_poly.pdbx_seq_one_letter_code
_entity_poly.pdbx_strand_id
1 'polypeptide(L)'
;MPKSPNLTIPVLFALILLITMSITCRAVYSDLLNDSAPPSVLNLRIKPEPPITPWDTVIIEAQVTDIESGVRNVTLLYGVGEDPTSLTYTPVIMHLILGDCYNGTYEGEIPPQENGTLVWY
;
A
#
# COMPACT_ATOMS: atom_id res chain seq x y z
N MET A 1 -45.32 -10.57 25.29
CA MET A 1 -44.02 -9.87 25.38
C MET A 1 -43.06 -10.50 24.37
N PRO A 2 -42.60 -9.79 23.33
CA PRO A 2 -41.63 -10.34 22.40
C PRO A 2 -40.25 -10.39 23.08
N LYS A 3 -39.64 -11.58 23.09
CA LYS A 3 -38.30 -11.83 23.62
C LYS A 3 -37.30 -11.24 22.63
N SER A 4 -36.49 -10.26 23.07
CA SER A 4 -35.43 -9.68 22.24
C SER A 4 -34.46 -10.78 21.79
N PRO A 5 -34.07 -10.84 20.50
CA PRO A 5 -33.08 -11.80 20.04
C PRO A 5 -31.73 -11.51 20.71
N ASN A 6 -31.11 -12.55 21.27
CA ASN A 6 -29.80 -12.50 21.92
C ASN A 6 -28.72 -12.21 20.87
N LEU A 7 -28.43 -10.92 20.66
CA LEU A 7 -27.45 -10.44 19.67
C LEU A 7 -26.00 -10.56 20.14
N THR A 8 -25.75 -11.26 21.24
CA THR A 8 -24.46 -11.21 21.96
C THR A 8 -23.43 -12.21 21.46
N ILE A 9 -23.84 -13.29 20.81
CA ILE A 9 -22.93 -14.38 20.38
C ILE A 9 -22.48 -14.23 18.92
N PRO A 10 -23.36 -14.03 17.91
CA PRO A 10 -22.91 -13.98 16.51
C PRO A 10 -22.13 -12.70 16.17
N VAL A 11 -22.45 -11.57 16.82
CA VAL A 11 -21.72 -10.29 16.63
C VAL A 11 -20.31 -10.37 17.21
N LEU A 12 -20.14 -11.05 18.34
CA LEU A 12 -18.84 -11.23 19.00
C LEU A 12 -17.91 -12.14 18.17
N PHE A 13 -18.43 -13.21 17.57
CA PHE A 13 -17.64 -14.08 16.67
C PHE A 13 -17.24 -13.37 15.37
N ALA A 14 -18.13 -12.58 14.77
CA ALA A 14 -17.81 -11.79 13.59
C ALA A 14 -16.75 -10.71 13.90
N LEU A 15 -16.82 -10.08 15.07
CA LEU A 15 -15.84 -9.08 15.50
C LEU A 15 -14.47 -9.72 15.82
N ILE A 16 -14.44 -10.90 16.45
CA ILE A 16 -13.19 -11.64 16.71
C ILE A 16 -12.55 -12.09 15.39
N LEU A 17 -13.33 -12.57 14.42
CA LEU A 17 -12.82 -12.97 13.10
C LEU A 17 -12.24 -11.77 12.33
N LEU A 18 -12.92 -10.61 12.36
CA LEU A 18 -12.45 -9.34 11.77
C LEU A 18 -11.19 -8.80 12.47
N ILE A 19 -11.11 -8.88 13.80
CA ILE A 19 -9.92 -8.49 14.55
C ILE A 19 -8.76 -9.43 14.23
N THR A 20 -8.96 -10.76 14.15
CA THR A 20 -7.88 -11.72 13.82
C THR A 20 -7.39 -11.63 12.38
N MET A 21 -8.25 -11.32 11.40
CA MET A 21 -7.80 -11.00 10.03
C MET A 21 -7.00 -9.68 9.97
N SER A 22 -7.12 -8.85 11.01
CA SER A 22 -6.35 -7.62 11.18
C SER A 22 -5.06 -7.81 12.02
N ILE A 23 -4.73 -9.03 12.48
CA ILE A 23 -3.51 -9.28 13.28
C ILE A 23 -2.32 -9.51 12.35
N THR A 24 -1.66 -8.39 12.04
CA THR A 24 -0.24 -8.23 11.68
C THR A 24 0.43 -9.35 10.89
N CYS A 25 0.82 -9.01 9.65
CA CYS A 25 1.97 -9.64 9.03
C CYS A 25 3.14 -9.68 10.02
N ARG A 26 3.59 -10.88 10.34
CA ARG A 26 4.80 -11.09 11.11
C ARG A 26 5.62 -12.11 10.36
N ALA A 27 6.69 -11.64 9.72
CA ALA A 27 7.74 -12.49 9.20
C ALA A 27 8.10 -13.54 10.26
N VAL A 28 8.09 -14.83 9.89
CA VAL A 28 8.52 -15.88 10.81
C VAL A 28 10.03 -15.69 11.02
N TYR A 29 10.48 -15.72 12.27
CA TYR A 29 11.88 -15.41 12.63
C TYR A 29 12.90 -16.35 11.94
N SER A 30 12.49 -17.56 11.59
CA SER A 30 13.30 -18.51 10.80
C SER A 30 13.59 -18.01 9.39
N ASP A 31 12.62 -17.32 8.78
CA ASP A 31 12.67 -16.96 7.37
C ASP A 31 13.58 -15.73 7.18
N LEU A 32 13.58 -14.80 8.16
CA LEU A 32 14.47 -13.64 8.19
C LEU A 32 15.98 -13.96 8.27
N LEU A 33 16.36 -15.12 8.81
CA LEU A 33 17.78 -15.44 9.02
C LEU A 33 18.47 -15.96 7.75
N ASN A 34 17.69 -16.37 6.75
CA ASN A 34 18.18 -16.99 5.52
C ASN A 34 17.65 -16.33 4.25
N ASP A 35 16.66 -15.43 4.36
CA ASP A 35 16.17 -14.68 3.21
C ASP A 35 17.25 -13.71 2.70
N SER A 36 17.52 -13.82 1.41
CA SER A 36 18.40 -12.93 0.64
C SER A 36 17.76 -12.43 -0.64
N ALA A 37 16.51 -12.85 -0.90
CA ALA A 37 15.76 -12.47 -2.07
C ALA A 37 15.08 -11.10 -1.82
N PRO A 38 15.31 -10.09 -2.68
CA PRO A 38 14.58 -8.84 -2.54
C PRO A 38 13.09 -9.02 -2.91
N PRO A 39 12.20 -8.19 -2.36
CA PRO A 39 10.83 -8.11 -2.83
C PRO A 39 10.75 -7.82 -4.34
N SER A 40 9.72 -8.35 -4.99
CA SER A 40 9.41 -8.08 -6.40
C SER A 40 8.27 -7.08 -6.51
N VAL A 41 8.43 -6.08 -7.38
CA VAL A 41 7.38 -5.09 -7.71
C VAL A 41 6.74 -5.45 -9.05
N LEU A 42 5.42 -5.54 -9.07
CA LEU A 42 4.60 -6.00 -10.18
C LEU A 42 3.39 -5.06 -10.36
N ASN A 43 2.75 -5.11 -11.53
CA ASN A 43 1.44 -4.52 -11.79
C ASN A 43 1.27 -3.06 -11.32
N LEU A 44 2.19 -2.19 -11.73
CA LEU A 44 2.09 -0.75 -11.49
C LEU A 44 0.84 -0.16 -12.18
N ARG A 45 0.06 0.62 -11.44
CA ARG A 45 -1.11 1.35 -11.94
C ARG A 45 -1.08 2.78 -11.43
N ILE A 46 -1.49 3.71 -12.29
CA ILE A 46 -1.52 5.14 -12.00
C ILE A 46 -2.95 5.63 -12.23
N LYS A 47 -3.48 6.44 -11.29
CA LYS A 47 -4.78 7.10 -11.42
C LYS A 47 -4.64 8.58 -11.04
N PRO A 48 -5.37 9.50 -11.68
CA PRO A 48 -6.17 9.28 -12.88
C PRO A 48 -5.30 8.99 -14.11
N GLU A 49 -5.89 8.37 -15.13
CA GLU A 49 -5.25 8.31 -16.45
C GLU A 49 -5.25 9.72 -17.09
N PRO A 50 -4.28 10.04 -17.96
CA PRO A 50 -4.26 11.34 -18.64
C PRO A 50 -5.56 11.66 -19.38
N PRO A 51 -5.98 12.95 -19.43
CA PRO A 51 -5.27 14.12 -18.92
C PRO A 51 -5.39 14.30 -17.40
N ILE A 52 -4.27 14.60 -16.75
CA ILE A 52 -4.19 14.93 -15.31
C ILE A 52 -4.29 16.44 -15.16
N THR A 53 -5.09 16.89 -14.18
CA THR A 53 -5.33 18.31 -13.88
C THR A 53 -4.57 18.74 -12.62
N PRO A 54 -4.34 20.06 -12.42
CA PRO A 54 -3.62 20.58 -11.25
C PRO A 54 -4.29 20.32 -9.89
N TRP A 55 -5.53 19.82 -9.89
CA TRP A 55 -6.33 19.53 -8.70
C TRP A 55 -6.34 18.04 -8.36
N ASP A 56 -5.82 17.20 -9.27
CA ASP A 56 -5.86 15.76 -9.11
C ASP A 56 -4.77 15.30 -8.14
N THR A 57 -5.17 14.43 -7.22
CA THR A 57 -4.24 13.61 -6.46
C THR A 57 -3.88 12.41 -7.33
N VAL A 58 -2.59 12.18 -7.55
CA VAL A 58 -2.13 11.04 -8.34
C VAL A 58 -1.91 9.86 -7.40
N ILE A 59 -2.63 8.78 -7.65
CA ILE A 59 -2.53 7.53 -6.90
C ILE A 59 -1.63 6.57 -7.69
N ILE A 60 -0.60 6.07 -7.03
CA ILE A 60 0.28 5.02 -7.53
C ILE A 60 -0.05 3.74 -6.75
N GLU A 61 -0.48 2.70 -7.47
CA GLU A 61 -0.68 1.36 -6.92
C GLU A 61 0.40 0.42 -7.45
N ALA A 62 0.94 -0.43 -6.58
CA ALA A 62 1.90 -1.46 -6.94
C ALA A 62 1.55 -2.76 -6.23
N GLN A 63 1.65 -3.89 -6.93
CA GLN A 63 1.68 -5.19 -6.28
C GLN A 63 3.11 -5.50 -5.87
N VAL A 64 3.34 -5.79 -4.59
CA VAL A 64 4.67 -6.14 -4.07
C VAL A 64 4.59 -7.52 -3.43
N THR A 65 5.50 -8.40 -3.83
CA THR A 65 5.55 -9.78 -3.35
C THR A 65 6.91 -10.11 -2.76
N ASP A 66 6.91 -10.73 -1.59
CA ASP A 66 8.08 -11.30 -0.93
C ASP A 66 7.60 -12.52 -0.16
N ILE A 67 7.84 -13.71 -0.70
CA ILE A 67 7.27 -14.95 -0.13
C ILE A 67 8.08 -15.50 1.05
N GLU A 68 9.31 -15.03 1.25
CA GLU A 68 10.22 -15.58 2.25
C GLU A 68 10.05 -14.81 3.56
N SER A 69 10.48 -13.55 3.61
CA SER A 69 10.36 -12.74 4.82
C SER A 69 9.19 -11.75 4.81
N GLY A 70 8.57 -11.52 3.67
CA GLY A 70 7.46 -10.58 3.55
C GLY A 70 7.92 -9.11 3.53
N VAL A 71 7.06 -8.27 2.97
CA VAL A 71 7.32 -6.86 2.75
C VAL A 71 7.16 -6.06 4.04
N ARG A 72 8.26 -5.45 4.51
CA ARG A 72 8.27 -4.56 5.68
C ARG A 72 7.69 -3.18 5.39
N ASN A 73 8.13 -2.55 4.30
CA ASN A 73 7.73 -1.21 3.91
C ASN A 73 7.84 -1.05 2.39
N VAL A 74 6.95 -0.23 1.83
CA VAL A 74 7.01 0.19 0.44
C VAL A 74 7.04 1.71 0.42
N THR A 75 7.99 2.26 -0.31
CA THR A 75 8.19 3.72 -0.41
C THR A 75 8.17 4.11 -1.87
N LEU A 76 7.27 5.02 -2.23
CA LEU A 76 7.26 5.73 -3.49
C LEU A 76 8.22 6.93 -3.38
N LEU A 77 9.10 7.11 -4.36
CA LEU A 77 9.94 8.30 -4.47
C LEU A 77 9.43 9.11 -5.64
N TYR A 78 9.04 10.37 -5.44
CA TYR A 78 8.64 11.23 -6.55
C TYR A 78 9.40 12.56 -6.54
N GLY A 79 9.72 13.06 -7.73
CA GLY A 79 10.40 14.33 -7.96
C GLY A 79 9.57 15.24 -8.85
N VAL A 80 9.73 16.55 -8.68
CA VAL A 80 9.00 17.57 -9.42
C VAL A 80 9.99 18.51 -10.11
N GLY A 81 9.94 18.61 -11.45
CA GLY A 81 10.78 19.49 -12.24
C GLY A 81 11.09 18.98 -13.65
N GLU A 82 11.83 19.76 -14.43
CA GLU A 82 12.06 19.46 -15.86
C GLU A 82 13.09 18.36 -16.11
N ASP A 83 14.12 18.25 -15.28
CA ASP A 83 15.23 17.30 -15.45
C ASP A 83 15.29 16.31 -14.28
N PRO A 84 14.96 15.02 -14.50
CA PRO A 84 14.92 14.00 -13.44
C PRO A 84 16.26 13.74 -12.77
N THR A 85 17.38 14.12 -13.40
CA THR A 85 18.73 13.88 -12.88
C THR A 85 19.17 14.89 -11.82
N SER A 86 18.45 16.02 -11.71
CA SER A 86 18.76 17.11 -10.76
C SER A 86 17.68 17.28 -9.68
N LEU A 87 16.67 16.42 -9.64
CA LEU A 87 15.57 16.53 -8.69
C LEU A 87 15.95 16.07 -7.29
N THR A 88 15.32 16.71 -6.31
CA THR A 88 15.18 16.13 -4.97
C THR A 88 13.93 15.27 -4.95
N TYR A 89 14.09 13.98 -4.64
CA TYR A 89 12.97 13.05 -4.53
C TYR A 89 12.37 13.08 -3.13
N THR A 90 11.05 13.22 -3.08
CA THR A 90 10.24 13.18 -1.86
C THR A 90 9.77 11.75 -1.62
N PRO A 91 10.05 11.16 -0.44
CA PRO A 91 9.55 9.84 -0.09
C PRO A 91 8.10 9.91 0.39
N VAL A 92 7.28 9.00 -0.13
CA VAL A 92 5.91 8.74 0.29
C VAL A 92 5.81 7.30 0.74
N ILE A 93 5.36 7.09 1.98
CA ILE A 93 5.09 5.74 2.49
C ILE A 93 3.83 5.24 1.79
N MET A 94 3.92 4.07 1.14
CA MET A 94 2.76 3.42 0.57
C MET A 94 2.08 2.52 1.60
N HIS A 95 0.76 2.48 1.58
CA HIS A 95 -0.06 1.72 2.50
C HIS A 95 -0.61 0.46 1.83
N LEU A 96 -0.57 -0.67 2.54
CA LEU A 96 -1.20 -1.90 2.09
C LEU A 96 -2.73 -1.70 2.05
N ILE A 97 -3.32 -1.79 0.85
CA ILE A 97 -4.77 -1.64 0.65
C ILE A 97 -5.47 -2.98 0.39
N LEU A 98 -4.73 -4.02 -0.04
CA LEU A 98 -5.26 -5.34 -0.32
C LEU A 98 -4.18 -6.42 -0.14
N GLY A 99 -4.58 -7.61 0.30
CA GLY A 99 -3.67 -8.75 0.46
C GLY A 99 -2.98 -8.78 1.82
N ASP A 100 -1.76 -9.28 1.85
CA ASP A 100 -0.89 -9.32 3.03
C ASP A 100 0.54 -8.89 2.67
N CYS A 101 1.50 -9.07 3.59
CA CYS A 101 2.88 -8.70 3.32
C CYS A 101 3.63 -9.67 2.42
N TYR A 102 3.12 -10.87 2.18
CA TYR A 102 3.77 -11.82 1.26
C TYR A 102 3.32 -11.54 -0.17
N ASN A 103 2.08 -11.10 -0.35
CA ASN A 103 1.52 -10.68 -1.62
C ASN A 103 0.48 -9.57 -1.40
N GLY A 104 0.93 -8.32 -1.52
CA GLY A 104 0.15 -7.14 -1.17
C GLY A 104 0.03 -6.16 -2.32
N THR A 105 -1.10 -5.44 -2.38
CA THR A 105 -1.23 -4.22 -3.18
C THR A 105 -1.05 -3.02 -2.28
N TYR A 106 -0.09 -2.17 -2.62
CA TYR A 106 0.27 -0.97 -1.89
C TYR A 106 -0.12 0.27 -2.69
N GLU A 107 -0.58 1.30 -1.99
CA GLU A 107 -1.04 2.56 -2.55
C GLU A 107 -0.26 3.74 -1.95
N GLY A 108 0.21 4.65 -2.80
CA GLY A 108 0.82 5.92 -2.40
C GLY A 108 0.20 7.08 -3.17
N GLU A 109 0.12 8.24 -2.52
CA GLU A 109 -0.47 9.45 -3.09
C GLU A 109 0.60 10.50 -3.36
N ILE A 110 0.60 11.05 -4.58
CA ILE A 110 1.31 12.28 -4.92
C ILE A 110 0.28 13.40 -4.89
N PRO A 111 0.50 14.45 -4.07
CA PRO A 111 -0.47 15.53 -3.93
C PRO A 111 -0.61 16.34 -5.23
N PRO A 112 -1.69 17.12 -5.38
CA PRO A 112 -1.88 17.99 -6.53
C PRO A 112 -0.69 18.91 -6.77
N GLN A 113 -0.35 19.11 -8.05
CA GLN A 113 0.80 19.91 -8.49
C GLN A 113 0.34 21.12 -9.31
N GLU A 114 1.16 22.17 -9.35
CA GLU A 114 0.86 23.35 -10.17
C GLU A 114 0.74 23.00 -11.66
N ASN A 115 -0.04 23.78 -12.40
CA ASN A 115 -0.24 23.51 -13.82
C ASN A 115 1.08 23.58 -14.61
N GLY A 116 1.30 22.60 -15.50
CA GLY A 116 2.52 22.51 -16.31
C GLY A 116 3.70 21.83 -15.61
N THR A 117 3.51 21.38 -14.37
CA THR A 117 4.54 20.66 -13.59
C THR A 117 4.78 19.26 -14.16
N LEU A 118 6.05 18.90 -14.35
CA LEU A 118 6.47 17.52 -14.65
C LEU A 118 6.76 16.76 -13.35
N VAL A 119 6.15 15.57 -13.23
CA VAL A 119 6.30 14.67 -12.08
C VAL A 119 7.01 13.40 -12.54
N TRP A 120 8.01 12.98 -11.77
CA TRP A 120 8.82 11.78 -12.01
C TRP A 120 8.72 10.83 -10.83
N TYR A 121 8.58 9.52 -11.07
CA TYR A 121 8.48 8.48 -10.05
C TYR A 121 8.95 7.12 -10.60
#